data_AF-A0A2J0QAK2-F1
#
_entry.id   AF-A0A2J0QAK2-F1
#
_cell.length_a   1.000
_cell.length_b   1.000
_cell.length_c   1.000
_cell.angle_alpha   90.00
_cell.angle_beta   90.00
_cell.angle_gamma   90.00
#
_symmetry.space_group_name_H-M   'P 1'
#
loop_
_entity.id
_entity.type
_entity.pdbx_description
1 polymer ?
#
loop_
_entity_poly.entity_id
_entity_poly.type
_entity_poly.pdbx_seq_one_letter_code
_entity_poly.pdbx_strand_id
1 'polypeptide(L)'
;MYEVQKESGNYEPSFRESMLEDIELEKIREIAPTLFVLAKKIIQSGKTYDFILSDDASGRLVSLFIKRLIDRFQMGKGLSKTDIRFVSGGRHGNTETFCKIKELVKKIAPTHVLLVTECIDTGRSILILSNILRELNLDFDIATVSGSEDSMSNISSLLEQTSKRLYFGSEGWAGSTFQGYSGSGVIKYGDSLFPRKIITRQHMPNYRRKAQSCVNRARKDIALLAERIWKELA
;
A
#
# COMPACT_ATOMS: atom_id res chain seq x y z
N MET A 1 -15.15 16.47 50.34
CA MET A 1 -15.51 15.59 49.21
C MET A 1 -14.65 16.07 48.05
N TYR A 2 -13.56 15.37 47.75
CA TYR A 2 -12.64 15.79 46.68
C TYR A 2 -13.16 15.25 45.35
N GLU A 3 -13.68 16.15 44.51
CA GLU A 3 -13.87 15.87 43.08
C GLU A 3 -12.50 15.89 42.41
N VAL A 4 -12.02 14.71 42.04
CA VAL A 4 -10.86 14.59 41.14
C VAL A 4 -11.40 14.81 39.73
N GLN A 5 -11.00 15.94 39.15
CA GLN A 5 -11.18 16.25 37.75
C GLN A 5 -10.55 15.13 36.90
N LYS A 6 -11.36 14.49 36.05
CA LYS A 6 -10.86 13.63 34.98
C LYS A 6 -10.08 14.50 34.00
N GLU A 7 -8.76 14.50 34.14
CA GLU A 7 -7.88 14.95 33.06
C GLU A 7 -8.11 14.02 31.86
N SER A 8 -8.87 14.52 30.89
CA SER A 8 -8.88 14.01 29.52
C SER A 8 -7.53 14.33 28.88
N GLY A 9 -6.49 13.57 29.26
CA GLY A 9 -5.24 13.55 28.54
C GLY A 9 -5.51 13.03 27.13
N ASN A 10 -5.26 13.86 26.12
CA ASN A 10 -5.33 13.48 24.72
C ASN A 10 -4.30 12.37 24.46
N TYR A 11 -4.72 11.11 24.55
CA TYR A 11 -3.90 9.97 24.17
C TYR A 11 -3.69 10.01 22.66
N GLU A 12 -2.49 10.37 22.22
CA GLU A 12 -2.08 10.19 20.84
C GLU A 12 -1.50 8.78 20.66
N PRO A 13 -2.10 7.94 19.79
CA PRO A 13 -1.55 6.63 19.47
C PRO A 13 -0.12 6.75 18.96
N SER A 14 0.77 5.92 19.52
CA SER A 14 2.18 5.81 19.16
C SER A 14 2.54 4.36 18.84
N PHE A 15 3.57 4.16 18.03
CA PHE A 15 4.08 2.83 17.71
C PHE A 15 4.73 2.20 18.95
N ARG A 16 4.47 0.92 19.19
CA ARG A 16 5.01 0.16 20.33
C ARG A 16 5.71 -1.10 19.83
N GLU A 17 6.85 -1.43 20.41
CA GLU A 17 7.62 -2.65 20.06
C GLU A 17 6.82 -3.95 20.24
N SER A 18 5.85 -3.99 21.17
CA SER A 18 4.94 -5.13 21.32
C SER A 18 4.11 -5.41 20.06
N MET A 19 3.94 -4.42 19.16
CA MET A 19 3.32 -4.65 17.85
C MET A 19 4.14 -5.59 16.95
N LEU A 20 5.41 -5.85 17.29
CA LEU A 20 6.33 -6.71 16.56
C LEU A 20 6.46 -8.12 17.13
N GLU A 21 5.74 -8.47 18.20
CA GLU A 21 5.72 -9.84 18.73
C GLU A 21 5.34 -10.85 17.63
N ASP A 22 5.94 -12.02 17.51
CA ASP A 22 5.60 -13.00 16.44
C ASP A 22 5.77 -12.52 14.98
N ILE A 23 6.27 -11.31 14.72
CA ILE A 23 6.69 -10.87 13.38
C ILE A 23 8.06 -11.48 13.12
N GLU A 24 8.08 -12.48 12.23
CA GLU A 24 9.26 -13.30 11.94
C GLU A 24 10.22 -12.64 10.96
N LEU A 25 9.72 -11.81 10.04
CA LEU A 25 10.51 -11.20 8.98
C LEU A 25 11.06 -9.84 9.37
N GLU A 26 12.39 -9.76 9.46
CA GLU A 26 13.10 -8.52 9.81
C GLU A 26 12.70 -7.33 8.92
N LYS A 27 12.60 -7.55 7.61
CA LYS A 27 12.14 -6.53 6.65
C LYS A 27 10.80 -5.90 7.00
N ILE A 28 9.88 -6.65 7.61
CA ILE A 28 8.58 -6.13 8.05
C ILE A 28 8.73 -5.38 9.37
N ARG A 29 9.58 -5.87 10.28
CA ARG A 29 9.91 -5.20 11.55
C ARG A 29 10.51 -3.83 11.30
N GLU A 30 11.50 -3.74 10.41
CA GLU A 30 12.20 -2.52 10.03
C GLU A 30 11.25 -1.41 9.55
N ILE A 31 10.24 -1.75 8.75
CA ILE A 31 9.33 -0.75 8.17
C ILE A 31 8.05 -0.54 8.98
N ALA A 32 7.82 -1.32 10.04
CA ALA A 32 6.58 -1.28 10.79
C ALA A 32 6.27 0.10 11.40
N PRO A 33 7.24 0.88 11.93
CA PRO A 33 6.97 2.24 12.37
C PRO A 33 6.46 3.13 11.23
N THR A 34 7.05 3.01 10.05
CA THR A 34 6.63 3.74 8.85
C THR A 34 5.23 3.35 8.39
N LEU A 35 4.90 2.05 8.43
CA LEU A 35 3.55 1.56 8.15
C LEU A 35 2.53 2.04 9.17
N PHE A 36 2.90 2.18 10.44
CA PHE A 36 2.04 2.75 11.47
C PHE A 36 1.68 4.21 11.19
N VAL A 37 2.68 5.04 10.84
CA VAL A 37 2.43 6.44 10.47
C VAL A 37 1.51 6.53 9.25
N LEU A 38 1.77 5.72 8.22
CA LEU A 38 0.92 5.66 7.04
C LEU A 38 -0.53 5.26 7.39
N ALA A 39 -0.70 4.22 8.19
CA ALA A 39 -1.99 3.74 8.65
C ALA A 39 -2.76 4.81 9.44
N LYS A 40 -2.09 5.46 10.41
CA LYS A 40 -2.65 6.55 11.22
C LYS A 40 -3.20 7.66 10.32
N LYS A 41 -2.42 8.14 9.34
CA LYS A 41 -2.85 9.19 8.40
C LYS A 41 -4.05 8.76 7.54
N ILE A 42 -4.07 7.53 7.03
CA ILE A 42 -5.18 7.01 6.21
C ILE A 42 -6.46 6.93 7.05
N ILE A 43 -6.42 6.29 8.23
CA ILE A 43 -7.60 6.11 9.08
C ILE A 43 -8.14 7.44 9.60
N GLN A 44 -7.26 8.32 10.09
CA GLN A 44 -7.65 9.66 10.58
C GLN A 44 -8.27 10.54 9.50
N SER A 45 -7.99 10.28 8.22
CA SER A 45 -8.62 11.02 7.13
C SER A 45 -10.13 10.77 7.01
N GLY A 46 -10.63 9.68 7.59
CA GLY A 46 -12.05 9.31 7.57
C GLY A 46 -12.58 8.84 6.21
N LYS A 47 -11.76 8.90 5.16
CA LYS A 47 -12.11 8.55 3.78
C LYS A 47 -12.34 7.04 3.62
N THR A 48 -13.21 6.68 2.68
CA THR A 48 -13.54 5.29 2.32
C THR A 48 -13.10 5.05 0.89
N TYR A 49 -12.71 3.82 0.55
CA TYR A 49 -12.17 3.48 -0.77
C TYR A 49 -12.75 2.15 -1.22
N ASP A 50 -13.47 2.16 -2.33
CA ASP A 50 -14.03 0.94 -2.91
C ASP A 50 -13.01 0.19 -3.78
N PHE A 51 -11.91 0.83 -4.15
CA PHE A 51 -10.87 0.22 -4.97
C PHE A 51 -9.44 0.61 -4.57
N ILE A 52 -8.54 -0.38 -4.52
CA ILE A 52 -7.08 -0.18 -4.44
C ILE A 52 -6.44 -0.57 -5.77
N LEU A 53 -5.72 0.38 -6.38
CA LEU A 53 -4.85 0.13 -7.51
C LEU A 53 -3.40 0.13 -7.02
N SER A 54 -2.72 -1.01 -7.10
CA SER A 54 -1.38 -1.19 -6.54
C SER A 54 -0.31 -1.32 -7.61
N ASP A 55 0.84 -0.65 -7.45
CA ASP A 55 2.07 -1.00 -8.20
C ASP A 55 2.61 -2.34 -7.70
N ASP A 56 2.85 -3.23 -8.64
CA ASP A 56 2.57 -4.64 -8.47
C ASP A 56 3.56 -5.41 -7.59
N ALA A 57 4.87 -5.34 -7.84
CA ALA A 57 5.81 -6.26 -7.20
C ALA A 57 6.13 -5.84 -5.76
N SER A 58 6.58 -4.61 -5.58
CA SER A 58 7.08 -4.10 -4.31
C SER A 58 5.97 -3.47 -3.45
N GLY A 59 4.92 -2.91 -4.09
CA GLY A 59 3.74 -2.39 -3.41
C GLY A 59 2.77 -3.45 -2.89
N ARG A 60 2.95 -4.74 -3.23
CA ARG A 60 1.94 -5.77 -2.87
C ARG A 60 1.75 -5.97 -1.38
N LEU A 61 2.83 -6.11 -0.61
CA LEU A 61 2.72 -6.30 0.84
C LEU A 61 2.10 -5.08 1.51
N VAL A 62 2.51 -3.89 1.09
CA VAL A 62 1.95 -2.59 1.53
C VAL A 62 0.46 -2.50 1.22
N SER A 63 0.06 -2.88 0.01
CA SER A 63 -1.35 -2.80 -0.39
C SER A 63 -2.22 -3.81 0.34
N LEU A 64 -1.70 -5.00 0.63
CA LEU A 64 -2.39 -5.99 1.47
C LEU A 64 -2.52 -5.51 2.93
N PHE A 65 -1.49 -4.85 3.45
CA PHE A 65 -1.53 -4.19 4.76
C PHE A 65 -2.63 -3.12 4.80
N ILE A 66 -2.59 -2.16 3.87
CA ILE A 66 -3.55 -1.06 3.79
C ILE A 66 -4.98 -1.57 3.57
N LYS A 67 -5.16 -2.55 2.68
CA LYS A 67 -6.47 -3.15 2.41
C LYS A 67 -7.12 -3.70 3.68
N ARG A 68 -6.35 -4.37 4.55
CA ARG A 68 -6.89 -4.91 5.81
C ARG A 68 -7.42 -3.82 6.72
N LEU A 69 -6.71 -2.70 6.81
CA LEU A 69 -7.13 -1.55 7.62
C LEU A 69 -8.38 -0.89 7.04
N ILE A 70 -8.41 -0.64 5.73
CA ILE A 70 -9.55 -0.02 5.05
C ILE A 70 -10.78 -0.94 5.10
N ASP A 71 -10.62 -2.25 4.86
CA ASP A 71 -11.73 -3.21 4.95
C ASP A 71 -12.37 -3.17 6.34
N ARG A 72 -11.56 -3.14 7.41
CA ARG A 72 -12.09 -3.04 8.79
C ARG A 72 -12.81 -1.73 9.04
N PHE A 73 -12.20 -0.62 8.64
CA PHE A 73 -12.80 0.70 8.77
C PHE A 73 -14.15 0.80 8.04
N GLN A 74 -14.23 0.30 6.82
CA GLN A 74 -15.45 0.32 6.01
C GLN A 74 -16.51 -0.63 6.55
N MET A 75 -16.14 -1.84 6.95
CA MET A 75 -17.09 -2.79 7.56
C MET A 75 -17.67 -2.26 8.88
N GLY A 76 -16.88 -1.52 9.67
CA GLY A 76 -17.37 -0.82 10.86
C GLY A 76 -18.42 0.26 10.55
N LYS A 77 -18.46 0.75 9.30
CA LYS A 77 -19.47 1.69 8.78
C LYS A 77 -20.60 1.00 7.99
N GLY A 78 -20.64 -0.33 7.95
CA GLY A 78 -21.62 -1.08 7.17
C GLY A 78 -21.40 -1.08 5.65
N LEU A 79 -20.20 -0.70 5.19
CA LEU A 79 -19.84 -0.66 3.77
C LEU A 79 -19.20 -1.99 3.32
N SER A 80 -19.21 -2.24 2.01
CA SER A 80 -18.56 -3.40 1.41
C SER A 80 -17.03 -3.33 1.51
N LYS A 81 -16.36 -4.49 1.40
CA LYS A 81 -14.90 -4.57 1.34
C LYS A 81 -14.37 -3.92 0.07
N THR A 82 -13.16 -3.36 0.16
CA THR A 82 -12.44 -2.77 -0.98
C THR A 82 -12.02 -3.86 -1.96
N ASP A 83 -12.18 -3.64 -3.26
CA ASP A 83 -11.54 -4.49 -4.27
C ASP A 83 -10.09 -4.04 -4.49
N ILE A 84 -9.21 -4.96 -4.89
CA ILE A 84 -7.78 -4.66 -5.14
C ILE A 84 -7.32 -5.27 -6.46
N ARG A 85 -6.59 -4.49 -7.25
CA ARG A 85 -5.87 -4.98 -8.43
C ARG A 85 -4.42 -4.51 -8.41
N PHE A 86 -3.56 -5.37 -8.92
CA PHE A 86 -2.13 -5.11 -9.06
C PHE A 86 -1.83 -4.88 -10.53
N VAL A 87 -1.19 -3.77 -10.84
CA VAL A 87 -0.81 -3.39 -12.21
C VAL A 87 0.67 -3.05 -12.26
N SER A 88 1.32 -3.42 -13.37
CA SER A 88 2.71 -3.01 -13.61
C SER A 88 2.73 -1.60 -14.21
N GLY A 89 2.64 -0.57 -13.37
CA GLY A 89 2.70 0.84 -13.80
C GLY A 89 4.10 1.36 -14.11
N GLY A 90 5.10 0.49 -14.32
CA GLY A 90 6.52 0.85 -14.29
C GLY A 90 7.00 1.80 -15.39
N ARG A 91 8.24 2.29 -15.25
CA ARG A 91 8.96 3.15 -16.21
C ARG A 91 8.96 2.67 -17.67
N HIS A 92 8.67 1.39 -17.91
CA HIS A 92 8.68 0.73 -19.22
C HIS A 92 7.29 0.35 -19.74
N GLY A 93 6.21 0.80 -19.09
CA GLY A 93 4.86 0.59 -19.61
C GLY A 93 4.75 1.17 -21.03
N ASN A 94 4.30 0.35 -21.97
CA ASN A 94 3.96 0.79 -23.32
C ASN A 94 2.50 1.26 -23.39
N THR A 95 2.13 1.93 -24.49
CA THR A 95 0.76 2.43 -24.71
C THR A 95 -0.29 1.33 -24.52
N GLU A 96 -0.01 0.11 -25.00
CA GLU A 96 -0.91 -1.04 -24.86
C GLU A 96 -1.17 -1.41 -23.39
N THR A 97 -0.12 -1.36 -22.55
CA THR A 97 -0.23 -1.60 -21.11
C THR A 97 -1.16 -0.59 -20.46
N PHE A 98 -1.01 0.70 -20.79
CA PHE A 98 -1.87 1.76 -20.25
C PHE A 98 -3.32 1.65 -20.74
N CYS A 99 -3.55 1.27 -22.00
CA CYS A 99 -4.88 0.96 -22.51
C CYS A 99 -5.55 -0.16 -21.72
N LYS A 100 -4.83 -1.26 -21.45
CA LYS A 100 -5.38 -2.37 -20.66
C LYS A 100 -5.66 -2.02 -19.20
N ILE A 101 -4.82 -1.17 -18.58
CA ILE A 101 -5.10 -0.63 -17.24
C ILE A 101 -6.39 0.21 -17.29
N LYS A 102 -6.53 1.07 -18.30
CA LYS A 102 -7.72 1.90 -18.49
C LYS A 102 -8.99 1.05 -18.67
N GLU A 103 -8.92 -0.01 -19.48
CA GLU A 103 -10.02 -0.97 -19.66
C GLU A 103 -10.37 -1.71 -18.37
N LEU A 104 -9.35 -2.17 -17.63
CA LEU A 104 -9.54 -2.83 -16.34
C LEU A 104 -10.29 -1.92 -15.36
N VAL A 105 -9.85 -0.67 -15.22
CA VAL A 105 -10.48 0.30 -14.31
C VAL A 105 -11.90 0.64 -14.77
N LYS A 106 -12.13 0.84 -16.07
CA LYS A 106 -13.48 1.06 -16.62
C LYS A 106 -14.44 -0.10 -16.33
N LYS A 107 -13.95 -1.35 -16.44
CA LYS A 107 -14.76 -2.54 -16.18
C LYS A 107 -15.18 -2.65 -14.71
N ILE A 108 -14.31 -2.22 -13.80
CA ILE A 108 -14.59 -2.24 -12.36
C ILE A 108 -15.51 -1.06 -11.98
N ALA A 109 -15.38 0.07 -12.69
CA ALA A 109 -16.13 1.31 -12.45
C ALA A 109 -16.10 1.75 -10.99
N PRO A 110 -14.91 1.90 -10.37
CA PRO A 110 -14.81 2.31 -8.98
C PRO A 110 -15.24 3.77 -8.81
N THR A 111 -15.68 4.13 -7.61
CA THR A 111 -16.03 5.51 -7.25
C THR A 111 -14.86 6.26 -6.63
N HIS A 112 -14.08 5.60 -5.75
CA HIS A 112 -12.95 6.24 -5.08
C HIS A 112 -11.76 5.29 -4.93
N VAL A 113 -10.67 5.64 -5.62
CA VAL A 113 -9.48 4.78 -5.76
C VAL A 113 -8.38 5.20 -4.79
N LEU A 114 -7.76 4.24 -4.11
CA LEU A 114 -6.47 4.46 -3.45
C LEU A 114 -5.35 3.87 -4.32
N LEU A 115 -4.50 4.74 -4.87
CA LEU A 115 -3.31 4.34 -5.60
C LEU A 115 -2.17 4.04 -4.62
N VAL A 116 -1.70 2.80 -4.57
CA VAL A 116 -0.72 2.35 -3.56
C VAL A 116 0.60 1.94 -4.20
N THR A 117 1.71 2.44 -3.63
CA THR A 117 3.08 1.98 -3.92
C THR A 117 3.87 1.83 -2.62
N GLU A 118 5.02 1.16 -2.66
CA GLU A 118 5.94 1.12 -1.54
C GLU A 118 6.81 2.37 -1.45
N CYS A 119 7.36 2.83 -2.57
CA CYS A 119 8.36 3.89 -2.59
C CYS A 119 8.20 4.76 -3.83
N ILE A 120 8.19 6.08 -3.63
CA ILE A 120 8.20 7.05 -4.73
C ILE A 120 9.64 7.55 -4.92
N ASP A 121 10.34 6.95 -5.88
CA ASP A 121 11.69 7.37 -6.29
C ASP A 121 11.63 8.60 -7.21
N THR A 122 11.12 8.44 -8.44
CA THR A 122 11.00 9.54 -9.42
C THR A 122 9.55 9.98 -9.67
N GLY A 123 8.56 9.32 -9.04
CA GLY A 123 7.14 9.60 -9.26
C GLY A 123 6.56 9.19 -10.61
N ARG A 124 7.38 8.87 -11.63
CA ARG A 124 6.90 8.64 -13.02
C ARG A 124 5.79 7.60 -13.14
N SER A 125 5.91 6.44 -12.48
CA SER A 125 4.89 5.39 -12.50
C SER A 125 3.56 5.89 -11.92
N ILE A 126 3.64 6.61 -10.80
CA ILE A 126 2.49 7.17 -10.10
C ILE A 126 1.83 8.28 -10.92
N LEU A 127 2.61 9.13 -11.58
CA LEU A 127 2.10 10.15 -12.49
C LEU A 127 1.30 9.55 -13.64
N ILE A 128 1.82 8.49 -14.26
CA ILE A 128 1.13 7.82 -15.37
C ILE A 128 -0.20 7.22 -14.89
N LEU A 129 -0.20 6.49 -13.77
CA LEU A 129 -1.43 5.92 -13.22
C LEU A 129 -2.42 7.00 -12.79
N SER A 130 -1.93 8.09 -12.19
CA SER A 130 -2.75 9.25 -11.81
C SER A 130 -3.40 9.90 -13.04
N ASN A 131 -2.68 10.04 -14.15
CA ASN A 131 -3.23 10.57 -15.39
C ASN A 131 -4.33 9.67 -15.97
N ILE A 132 -4.15 8.34 -15.94
CA ILE A 132 -5.20 7.39 -16.35
C ILE A 132 -6.45 7.58 -15.49
N LEU A 133 -6.32 7.70 -14.17
CA LEU A 133 -7.46 7.91 -13.27
C LEU A 133 -8.14 9.28 -13.51
N ARG A 134 -7.36 10.33 -13.80
CA ARG A 134 -7.88 11.67 -14.18
C ARG A 134 -8.64 11.63 -15.50
N GLU A 135 -8.11 10.98 -16.52
CA GLU A 135 -8.79 10.81 -17.82
C GLU A 135 -10.11 10.04 -17.72
N LEU A 136 -10.25 9.21 -16.68
CA LEU A 136 -11.47 8.48 -16.38
C LEU A 136 -12.42 9.25 -15.44
N ASN A 137 -12.07 10.49 -15.07
CA ASN A 137 -12.82 11.33 -14.12
C ASN A 137 -13.07 10.64 -12.78
N LEU A 138 -12.09 9.86 -12.29
CA LEU A 138 -12.18 9.16 -11.01
C LEU A 138 -11.63 10.02 -9.88
N ASP A 139 -12.26 9.94 -8.71
CA ASP A 139 -11.64 10.45 -7.49
C ASP A 139 -10.59 9.46 -7.01
N PHE A 140 -9.46 9.97 -6.55
CA PHE A 140 -8.39 9.12 -6.03
C PHE A 140 -7.44 9.84 -5.09
N ASP A 141 -6.89 9.08 -4.16
CA ASP A 141 -5.76 9.47 -3.32
C ASP A 141 -4.56 8.56 -3.59
N ILE A 142 -3.39 8.95 -3.05
CA ILE A 142 -2.15 8.20 -3.20
C ILE A 142 -1.64 7.80 -1.82
N ALA A 143 -1.20 6.55 -1.66
CA ALA A 143 -0.53 6.07 -0.46
C ALA A 143 0.83 5.44 -0.80
N THR A 144 1.86 5.83 -0.06
CA THR A 144 3.21 5.27 -0.17
C THR A 144 3.83 4.99 1.19
N VAL A 145 4.71 4.00 1.31
CA VAL A 145 5.47 3.82 2.58
C VAL A 145 6.47 4.96 2.71
N SER A 146 7.24 5.23 1.65
CA SER A 146 8.19 6.34 1.65
C SER A 146 8.40 6.96 0.26
N GLY A 147 9.24 7.99 0.19
CA GLY A 147 9.69 8.61 -1.05
C GLY A 147 10.78 9.64 -0.77
N SER A 148 11.54 10.01 -1.80
CA SER A 148 12.46 11.15 -1.68
C SER A 148 11.70 12.45 -1.48
N GLU A 149 12.27 13.40 -0.74
CA GLU A 149 11.66 14.70 -0.47
C GLU A 149 11.22 15.41 -1.75
N ASP A 150 12.11 15.48 -2.75
CA ASP A 150 11.82 16.06 -4.07
C ASP A 150 10.62 15.39 -4.74
N SER A 151 10.55 14.06 -4.75
CA SER A 151 9.43 13.36 -5.38
C SER A 151 8.13 13.53 -4.61
N MET A 152 8.19 13.55 -3.29
CA MET A 152 7.02 13.79 -2.45
C MET A 152 6.48 15.20 -2.64
N SER A 153 7.38 16.19 -2.73
CA SER A 153 7.04 17.58 -3.07
C SER A 153 6.40 17.67 -4.45
N ASN A 154 7.03 17.09 -5.48
CA ASN A 154 6.50 17.07 -6.86
C ASN A 154 5.11 16.44 -6.96
N ILE A 155 4.87 15.31 -6.28
CA ILE A 155 3.55 14.68 -6.25
C ILE A 155 2.57 15.55 -5.46
N SER A 156 2.98 16.16 -4.35
CA SER A 156 2.11 17.03 -3.56
C SER A 156 1.66 18.25 -4.37
N SER A 157 2.56 18.95 -5.05
CA SER A 157 2.21 20.07 -5.93
C SER A 157 1.29 19.68 -7.08
N LEU A 158 1.43 18.46 -7.61
CA LEU A 158 0.49 17.93 -8.61
C LEU A 158 -0.92 17.73 -8.05
N LEU A 159 -1.04 17.47 -6.75
CA LEU A 159 -2.30 17.23 -6.06
C LEU A 159 -2.89 18.51 -5.43
N GLU A 160 -2.11 19.55 -5.17
CA GLU A 160 -2.55 20.82 -4.55
C GLU A 160 -3.72 21.49 -5.28
N GLN A 161 -3.81 21.32 -6.60
CA GLN A 161 -4.92 21.84 -7.41
C GLN A 161 -6.17 20.93 -7.38
N THR A 162 -6.19 19.92 -6.52
CA THR A 162 -7.23 18.90 -6.47
C THR A 162 -7.62 18.57 -5.03
N SER A 163 -8.79 17.96 -4.81
CA SER A 163 -9.22 17.43 -3.50
C SER A 163 -8.46 16.17 -3.04
N LYS A 164 -7.42 15.78 -3.78
CA LYS A 164 -6.70 14.53 -3.65
C LYS A 164 -5.57 14.67 -2.64
N ARG A 165 -5.24 13.59 -1.95
CA ARG A 165 -4.27 13.56 -0.85
C ARG A 165 -3.15 12.58 -1.12
N LEU A 166 -1.98 12.90 -0.60
CA LEU A 166 -0.82 12.01 -0.52
C LEU A 166 -0.61 11.56 0.93
N TYR A 167 -0.76 10.28 1.16
CA TYR A 167 -0.45 9.62 2.42
C TYR A 167 0.93 8.99 2.34
N PHE A 168 1.79 9.29 3.31
CA PHE A 168 3.12 8.69 3.37
C PHE A 168 3.55 8.40 4.80
N GLY A 169 4.30 7.32 4.98
CA GLY A 169 4.81 6.91 6.28
C GLY A 169 6.05 7.71 6.69
N SER A 170 7.04 7.84 5.80
CA SER A 170 8.27 8.59 6.06
C SER A 170 8.86 9.19 4.79
N GLU A 171 9.75 10.16 4.96
CA GLU A 171 10.69 10.56 3.91
C GLU A 171 11.82 9.52 3.80
N GLY A 172 12.48 9.47 2.65
CA GLY A 172 13.59 8.56 2.36
C GLY A 172 13.17 7.23 1.75
N TRP A 173 13.98 6.20 1.99
CA TRP A 173 13.96 4.95 1.21
C TRP A 173 13.42 3.74 1.98
N ALA A 174 12.71 3.92 3.10
CA ALA A 174 12.19 2.81 3.91
C ALA A 174 11.31 1.81 3.10
N GLY A 175 10.52 2.30 2.15
CA GLY A 175 9.71 1.45 1.26
C GLY A 175 10.55 0.58 0.31
N SER A 176 11.78 0.99 -0.01
CA SER A 176 12.69 0.23 -0.88
C SER A 176 13.12 -1.12 -0.30
N THR A 177 12.93 -1.35 1.01
CA THR A 177 13.19 -2.64 1.68
C THR A 177 12.44 -3.80 1.02
N PHE A 178 11.29 -3.52 0.38
CA PHE A 178 10.52 -4.50 -0.38
C PHE A 178 10.90 -4.64 -1.86
N GLN A 179 11.79 -3.79 -2.38
CA GLN A 179 12.27 -3.90 -3.74
C GLN A 179 13.08 -5.20 -3.91
N GLY A 180 12.75 -5.99 -4.94
CA GLY A 180 13.37 -7.30 -5.17
C GLY A 180 13.08 -8.35 -4.08
N TYR A 181 12.24 -8.04 -3.10
CA TYR A 181 11.92 -8.98 -2.04
C TYR A 181 10.99 -10.09 -2.55
N SER A 182 11.48 -11.33 -2.50
CA SER A 182 10.74 -12.52 -2.95
C SER A 182 9.45 -12.79 -2.18
N GLY A 183 9.25 -12.17 -1.00
CA GLY A 183 8.02 -12.29 -0.21
C GLY A 183 6.78 -11.70 -0.89
N SER A 184 6.93 -10.92 -1.96
CA SER A 184 5.80 -10.49 -2.81
C SER A 184 5.21 -11.63 -3.65
N GLY A 185 5.99 -12.68 -3.90
CA GLY A 185 5.62 -13.88 -4.66
C GLY A 185 5.58 -13.69 -6.18
N VAL A 186 6.01 -12.54 -6.68
CA VAL A 186 6.00 -12.20 -8.11
C VAL A 186 7.24 -11.44 -8.51
N ILE A 187 7.55 -11.48 -9.81
CA ILE A 187 8.58 -10.66 -10.43
C ILE A 187 7.93 -9.84 -11.54
N LYS A 188 8.38 -8.58 -11.66
CA LYS A 188 8.03 -7.67 -12.73
C LYS A 188 8.96 -7.92 -13.92
N TYR A 189 8.38 -8.19 -15.08
CA TYR A 189 9.09 -8.17 -16.36
C TYR A 189 8.73 -6.84 -17.04
N GLY A 190 9.72 -6.15 -17.61
CA GLY A 190 9.58 -4.75 -18.04
C GLY A 190 8.44 -4.47 -19.04
N ASP A 191 8.02 -5.47 -19.79
CA ASP A 191 7.00 -5.43 -20.84
C ASP A 191 5.65 -6.06 -20.44
N SER A 192 5.54 -6.64 -19.25
CA SER A 192 4.35 -7.38 -18.82
C SER A 192 3.41 -6.49 -18.02
N LEU A 193 2.15 -6.38 -18.47
CA LEU A 193 1.07 -5.67 -17.76
C LEU A 193 0.85 -6.20 -16.34
N PHE A 194 0.94 -7.52 -16.20
CA PHE A 194 0.74 -8.22 -14.94
C PHE A 194 2.04 -8.83 -14.45
N PRO A 195 2.21 -8.94 -13.12
CA PRO A 195 3.30 -9.74 -12.55
C PRO A 195 3.28 -11.13 -13.14
N ARG A 196 4.46 -11.74 -13.24
CA ARG A 196 4.53 -13.19 -13.36
C ARG A 196 4.88 -13.77 -12.01
N LYS A 197 4.26 -14.92 -11.68
CA LYS A 197 4.74 -15.75 -10.57
C LYS A 197 6.23 -16.01 -10.79
N ILE A 198 7.00 -16.13 -9.71
CA ILE A 198 8.40 -16.52 -9.80
C ILE A 198 8.48 -17.88 -10.53
N ILE A 199 8.80 -17.86 -11.83
CA ILE A 199 9.04 -19.07 -12.62
C ILE A 199 10.46 -19.49 -12.30
N THR A 200 10.61 -20.30 -11.26
CA THR A 200 11.86 -21.05 -11.12
C THR A 200 11.91 -22.03 -12.26
N ARG A 201 13.03 -22.08 -12.99
CA ARG A 201 13.30 -23.13 -14.00
C ARG A 201 12.76 -24.45 -13.44
N GLN A 202 11.94 -25.15 -14.22
CA GLN A 202 11.01 -26.22 -13.82
C GLN A 202 11.65 -27.42 -13.05
N HIS A 203 12.94 -27.37 -12.72
CA HIS A 203 13.73 -28.46 -12.17
C HIS A 203 14.10 -28.33 -10.67
N MET A 204 13.54 -27.38 -9.90
CA MET A 204 13.84 -27.30 -8.45
C MET A 204 12.59 -27.16 -7.55
N PRO A 205 11.87 -28.27 -7.27
CA PRO A 205 10.69 -28.28 -6.39
C PRO A 205 10.94 -27.69 -5.00
N ASN A 206 12.13 -27.91 -4.45
CA ASN A 206 12.53 -27.39 -3.14
C ASN A 206 12.61 -25.87 -3.11
N TYR A 207 13.05 -25.24 -4.21
CA TYR A 207 13.10 -23.77 -4.29
C TYR A 207 11.68 -23.19 -4.32
N ARG A 208 10.76 -23.77 -5.11
CA ARG A 208 9.36 -23.32 -5.18
C ARG A 208 8.68 -23.39 -3.81
N ARG A 209 8.90 -24.48 -3.05
CA ARG A 209 8.40 -24.60 -1.67
C ARG A 209 8.97 -23.52 -0.76
N LYS A 210 10.29 -23.28 -0.81
CA LYS A 210 10.95 -22.22 -0.02
C LYS A 210 10.41 -20.82 -0.36
N ALA A 211 10.27 -20.50 -1.65
CA ALA A 211 9.71 -19.23 -2.11
C ALA A 211 8.26 -19.04 -1.64
N GLN A 212 7.41 -20.05 -1.80
CA GLN A 212 6.02 -19.99 -1.32
C GLN A 212 5.95 -19.87 0.20
N SER A 213 6.82 -20.57 0.94
CA SER A 213 6.93 -20.44 2.39
C SER A 213 7.29 -19.00 2.80
N CYS A 214 8.24 -18.36 2.11
CA CYS A 214 8.60 -16.97 2.33
C CYS A 214 7.42 -16.02 2.09
N VAL A 215 6.68 -16.21 0.99
CA VAL A 215 5.46 -15.43 0.67
C VAL A 215 4.39 -15.60 1.74
N ASN A 216 4.15 -16.84 2.19
CA ASN A 216 3.15 -17.12 3.22
C ASN A 216 3.53 -16.47 4.55
N ARG A 217 4.81 -16.52 4.93
CA ARG A 217 5.32 -15.83 6.13
C ARG A 217 5.15 -14.31 6.02
N ALA A 218 5.53 -13.71 4.89
CA ALA A 218 5.36 -12.27 4.66
C ALA A 218 3.90 -11.82 4.76
N ARG A 219 2.97 -12.62 4.22
CA ARG A 219 1.54 -12.34 4.31
C ARG A 219 0.98 -12.51 5.73
N LYS A 220 1.46 -13.53 6.47
CA LYS A 220 1.10 -13.74 7.87
C LYS A 220 1.55 -12.55 8.72
N ASP A 221 2.81 -12.15 8.60
CA ASP A 221 3.39 -11.05 9.37
C ASP A 221 2.70 -9.71 9.06
N ILE A 222 2.49 -9.38 7.78
CA ILE A 222 1.73 -8.17 7.41
C ILE A 222 0.30 -8.20 7.96
N ALA A 223 -0.35 -9.37 7.95
CA ALA A 223 -1.70 -9.50 8.49
C ALA A 223 -1.73 -9.26 10.01
N LEU A 224 -0.78 -9.85 10.74
CA LEU A 224 -0.63 -9.65 12.19
C LEU A 224 -0.33 -8.19 12.52
N LEU A 225 0.56 -7.55 11.77
CA LEU A 225 0.88 -6.14 11.96
C LEU A 225 -0.35 -5.25 11.72
N ALA A 226 -1.10 -5.48 10.64
CA ALA A 226 -2.34 -4.73 10.36
C ALA A 226 -3.39 -4.89 11.46
N GLU A 227 -3.56 -6.11 12.00
CA GLU A 227 -4.48 -6.38 13.11
C GLU A 227 -4.13 -5.57 14.36
N ARG A 228 -2.84 -5.51 14.71
CA ARG A 228 -2.36 -4.83 15.92
C ARG A 228 -2.39 -3.32 15.79
N ILE A 229 -1.96 -2.80 14.63
CA ILE A 229 -2.06 -1.37 14.34
C ILE A 229 -3.53 -0.94 14.34
N TRP A 230 -4.45 -1.75 13.79
CA TRP A 230 -5.88 -1.45 13.87
C TRP A 230 -6.38 -1.33 15.31
N LYS A 231 -6.00 -2.27 16.19
CA LYS A 231 -6.40 -2.25 17.61
C LYS A 231 -5.88 -1.03 18.38
N GLU A 232 -4.76 -0.46 17.95
CA GLU A 232 -4.20 0.75 18.56
C GLU A 232 -4.87 2.03 18.04
N LEU A 233 -5.34 2.03 16.79
CA LEU A 233 -5.91 3.21 16.13
C LEU A 233 -7.43 3.33 16.23
N ALA A 234 -8.14 2.25 16.57
CA ALA A 234 -9.60 2.16 16.66
C ALA A 234 -10.09 2.24 18.11
#